data_AF-A0A7X9BUQ6-F1
#
_entry.id   AF-A0A7X9BUQ6-F1
#
_cell.length_a   1.000
_cell.length_b   1.000
_cell.length_c   1.000
_cell.angle_alpha   90.00
_cell.angle_beta   90.00
_cell.angle_gamma   90.00
#
_symmetry.space_group_name_H-M   'P 1'
#
loop_
_entity.id
_entity.type
_entity.pdbx_description
1 polymer ?
#
loop_
_entity_poly.entity_id
_entity_poly.type
_entity_poly.pdbx_seq_one_letter_code
_entity_poly.pdbx_strand_id
1 'polypeptide(L)'
;MINRYKHYKTLIFIVLLNVFSSILHYVHNVIYFDHYPEPDWLSPQLVDAFWFVMTPIGIYGLIVAVKSQMTKGRWWLYLYALMGLLSLLHYNIETDNIMTVTMHSLIWFQAICAFWLIAYVTMYFKNKSGH
;
A
#
# COMPACT_ATOMS: atom_id res chain seq x y z
N MET A 1 -20.39 -21.52 2.66
CA MET A 1 -20.15 -20.33 3.52
C MET A 1 -18.73 -20.22 4.07
N ILE A 2 -18.11 -21.32 4.51
CA ILE A 2 -16.76 -21.37 5.10
C ILE A 2 -15.68 -20.71 4.20
N ASN A 3 -15.72 -20.96 2.88
CA ASN A 3 -14.72 -20.42 1.95
C ASN A 3 -14.78 -18.88 1.85
N ARG A 4 -16.00 -18.32 1.82
CA ARG A 4 -16.22 -16.86 1.72
C ARG A 4 -15.70 -16.12 2.97
N TYR A 5 -15.92 -16.70 4.15
CA TYR A 5 -15.42 -16.15 5.41
C TYR A 5 -13.89 -16.15 5.48
N LYS A 6 -13.24 -17.25 5.04
CA LYS A 6 -11.78 -17.34 4.95
C LYS A 6 -11.22 -16.28 4.00
N HIS A 7 -11.86 -16.05 2.86
CA HIS A 7 -11.45 -14.98 1.92
C HIS A 7 -11.49 -13.59 2.56
N TYR A 8 -12.58 -13.22 3.24
CA TYR A 8 -12.66 -11.90 3.86
C TYR A 8 -11.64 -11.73 4.97
N LYS A 9 -11.39 -12.75 5.80
CA LYS A 9 -10.32 -12.72 6.80
C LYS A 9 -8.95 -12.48 6.17
N THR A 10 -8.63 -13.22 5.11
CA THR A 10 -7.35 -13.04 4.41
C THR A 10 -7.25 -11.65 3.79
N LEU A 11 -8.33 -11.16 3.15
CA LEU A 11 -8.34 -9.81 2.57
C LEU A 11 -8.14 -8.73 3.64
N ILE A 12 -8.89 -8.80 4.75
CA ILE A 12 -8.76 -7.87 5.87
C ILE A 12 -7.32 -7.89 6.38
N PHE A 13 -6.75 -9.07 6.59
CA PHE A 13 -5.36 -9.20 7.03
C PHE A 13 -4.37 -8.54 6.07
N ILE A 14 -4.48 -8.79 4.76
CA ILE A 14 -3.58 -8.20 3.76
C ILE A 14 -3.71 -6.67 3.73
N VAL A 15 -4.93 -6.14 3.80
CA VAL A 15 -5.15 -4.69 3.82
C VAL A 15 -4.61 -4.07 5.11
N LEU A 16 -4.85 -4.68 6.26
CA LEU A 16 -4.28 -4.20 7.53
C LEU A 16 -2.76 -4.23 7.52
N LEU A 17 -2.15 -5.24 6.90
CA LEU A 17 -0.70 -5.31 6.75
C LEU A 17 -0.16 -4.21 5.82
N ASN A 18 -0.88 -3.85 4.75
CA ASN A 18 -0.54 -2.71 3.89
C ASN A 18 -0.64 -1.38 4.64
N VAL A 19 -1.70 -1.19 5.45
CA VAL A 19 -1.84 0.01 6.28
C VAL A 19 -0.69 0.07 7.27
N PHE A 20 -0.39 -1.02 7.96
CA PHE A 20 0.71 -1.10 8.92
C PHE A 20 2.08 -0.81 8.28
N SER A 21 2.39 -1.42 7.14
CA SER A 21 3.65 -1.16 6.43
C SER A 21 3.74 0.28 5.96
N SER A 22 2.64 0.87 5.48
CA SER A 22 2.60 2.29 5.11
C SER A 22 2.81 3.22 6.30
N ILE A 23 2.26 2.92 7.49
CA ILE A 23 2.49 3.72 8.70
C ILE A 23 3.98 3.71 9.05
N LEU A 24 4.60 2.52 9.07
CA LEU A 24 6.02 2.40 9.40
C LEU A 24 6.89 3.21 8.42
N HIS A 25 6.63 3.11 7.11
CA HIS A 25 7.39 3.85 6.12
C HIS A 25 7.14 5.36 6.23
N TYR A 26 5.89 5.83 6.22
CA TYR A 26 5.57 7.26 6.23
C TYR A 26 6.00 7.96 7.51
N VAL A 27 5.82 7.34 8.68
CA VAL A 27 6.31 7.90 9.95
C VAL A 27 7.83 8.03 9.94
N HIS A 28 8.53 6.99 9.49
CA HIS A 28 9.99 7.06 9.39
C HIS A 28 10.44 8.07 8.32
N ASN A 29 9.73 8.18 7.20
CA ASN A 29 10.03 9.13 6.15
C ASN A 29 9.89 10.57 6.65
N VAL A 30 8.79 10.91 7.32
CA VAL A 30 8.56 12.25 7.86
C VAL A 30 9.56 12.62 8.96
N ILE A 31 9.92 11.68 9.85
CA ILE A 31 10.89 11.94 10.93
C ILE A 31 12.31 12.15 10.38
N TYR A 32 12.69 11.41 9.34
CA TYR A 32 14.04 11.42 8.75
C TYR A 32 14.05 12.01 7.34
N PHE A 33 13.14 12.95 7.07
CA PHE A 33 12.86 13.44 5.72
C PHE A 33 14.13 13.93 5.00
N ASP A 34 14.95 14.72 5.68
CA ASP A 34 16.20 15.28 5.14
C ASP A 34 17.24 14.21 4.74
N HIS A 35 17.06 12.96 5.16
CA HIS A 35 17.93 11.83 4.82
C HIS A 35 17.33 10.92 3.74
N TYR A 36 16.03 11.04 3.44
CA TYR A 36 15.43 10.29 2.33
C TYR A 36 15.82 10.94 0.99
N PRO A 37 15.95 10.14 -0.09
CA PRO A 37 15.97 10.68 -1.45
C PRO A 37 14.59 11.24 -1.78
N GLU A 38 14.46 12.56 -1.70
CA GLU A 38 13.23 13.27 -1.99
C GLU A 38 13.48 14.38 -3.01
N PRO A 39 12.50 14.67 -3.88
CA PRO A 39 12.58 15.83 -4.77
C PRO A 39 12.55 17.14 -3.98
N ASP A 40 13.26 18.16 -4.46
CA ASP A 40 13.33 19.50 -3.82
C ASP A 40 11.97 20.19 -3.61
N TRP A 41 10.95 19.80 -4.37
CA TRP A 41 9.59 20.36 -4.27
C TRP A 41 8.73 19.69 -3.20
N LEU A 42 9.16 18.54 -2.66
CA LEU A 42 8.40 17.76 -1.69
C LEU A 42 8.75 18.23 -0.27
N SER A 43 7.74 18.31 0.61
CA SER A 43 7.93 18.61 2.02
C SER A 43 7.41 17.48 2.91
N PRO A 44 7.87 17.37 4.17
CA PRO A 44 7.37 16.37 5.11
C PRO A 44 5.85 16.48 5.31
N GLN A 45 5.30 17.71 5.32
CA GLN A 45 3.85 17.93 5.47
C GLN A 45 3.08 17.46 4.26
N LEU A 46 3.65 17.60 3.06
CA LEU A 46 3.02 17.11 1.84
C LEU A 46 3.03 15.59 1.79
N VAL A 47 4.13 14.94 2.22
CA VAL A 47 4.18 13.48 2.38
C VAL A 47 3.11 12.96 3.34
N ASP A 48 2.98 13.59 4.51
CA ASP A 48 1.97 13.21 5.50
C ASP A 48 0.54 13.42 4.96
N ALA A 49 0.29 14.55 4.29
CA ALA A 49 -0.99 14.81 3.62
C ALA A 49 -1.32 13.77 2.55
N PHE A 50 -0.33 13.33 1.76
CA PHE A 50 -0.51 12.23 0.80
C PHE A 50 -0.99 10.96 1.51
N TRP A 51 -0.38 10.58 2.64
CA TRP A 51 -0.80 9.40 3.40
C TRP A 51 -2.25 9.48 3.89
N PHE A 52 -2.66 10.65 4.40
CA PHE A 52 -4.03 10.90 4.83
C PHE A 52 -5.06 10.85 3.69
N VAL A 53 -4.65 11.09 2.44
CA VAL A 53 -5.52 10.93 1.27
C VAL A 53 -5.56 9.47 0.78
N MET A 54 -4.42 8.78 0.76
CA MET A 54 -4.31 7.43 0.20
C MET A 54 -4.91 6.35 1.11
N THR A 55 -4.70 6.46 2.43
CA THR A 55 -5.16 5.42 3.37
C THR A 55 -6.68 5.24 3.38
N PRO A 56 -7.52 6.31 3.36
CA PRO A 56 -8.96 6.18 3.21
C PRO A 56 -9.40 5.43 1.95
N ILE A 57 -8.64 5.50 0.85
CA ILE A 57 -8.95 4.76 -0.38
C ILE A 57 -8.87 3.24 -0.13
N GLY A 58 -7.82 2.80 0.57
CA GLY A 58 -7.66 1.39 0.95
C GLY A 58 -8.77 0.90 1.88
N ILE A 59 -9.10 1.70 2.90
CA ILE A 59 -10.18 1.40 3.86
C ILE A 59 -11.53 1.34 3.14
N TYR A 60 -11.82 2.30 2.28
CA TYR A 60 -13.05 2.33 1.48
C TYR A 60 -13.14 1.12 0.56
N GLY A 61 -12.05 0.77 -0.13
CA GLY A 61 -11.96 -0.43 -0.96
C GLY A 61 -12.25 -1.71 -0.19
N LEU A 62 -11.71 -1.85 1.03
CA LEU A 62 -11.98 -2.97 1.93
C LEU A 62 -13.46 -3.02 2.35
N ILE A 63 -14.04 -1.89 2.76
CA ILE A 63 -15.44 -1.82 3.16
C ILE A 63 -16.36 -2.23 2.00
N VAL A 64 -16.12 -1.71 0.80
CA VAL A 64 -16.89 -2.07 -0.41
C VAL A 64 -16.74 -3.55 -0.76
N ALA A 65 -15.52 -4.09 -0.65
CA ALA A 65 -15.21 -5.49 -0.93
C ALA A 65 -15.92 -6.45 0.04
N VAL A 66 -15.93 -6.12 1.34
CA VAL A 66 -16.56 -6.94 2.40
C VAL A 66 -18.07 -6.83 2.37
N LYS A 67 -18.63 -5.62 2.19
CA LYS A 67 -20.07 -5.41 2.35
C LYS A 67 -20.91 -6.09 1.28
N SER A 68 -20.57 -6.01 -0.01
CA SER A 68 -21.44 -6.62 -1.03
C SER A 68 -20.84 -6.87 -2.41
N GLN A 69 -19.71 -6.25 -2.80
CA GLN A 69 -19.26 -6.32 -4.21
C GLN A 69 -17.73 -6.29 -4.32
N MET A 70 -17.08 -7.45 -4.16
CA MET A 70 -15.64 -7.59 -4.45
C MET A 70 -15.29 -7.00 -5.83
N THR A 71 -16.19 -7.10 -6.82
CA THR A 71 -16.01 -6.53 -8.17
C THR A 71 -15.79 -5.02 -8.17
N LYS A 72 -16.42 -4.27 -7.27
CA LYS A 72 -16.20 -2.83 -7.13
C LYS A 72 -15.03 -2.52 -6.20
N GLY A 73 -14.95 -3.22 -5.07
CA GLY A 73 -13.89 -3.01 -4.07
C GLY A 73 -12.49 -3.23 -4.64
N ARG A 74 -12.35 -4.15 -5.60
CA ARG A 74 -11.06 -4.46 -6.23
C ARG A 74 -10.35 -3.25 -6.82
N TRP A 75 -11.09 -2.34 -7.47
CA TRP A 75 -10.48 -1.21 -8.18
C TRP A 75 -9.89 -0.22 -7.20
N TRP A 76 -10.57 0.01 -6.08
CA TRP A 76 -10.06 0.80 -4.97
C TRP A 76 -8.87 0.15 -4.28
N LEU A 77 -8.90 -1.17 -4.10
CA LEU A 77 -7.79 -1.93 -3.54
C LEU A 77 -6.56 -1.96 -4.47
N TYR A 78 -6.77 -2.03 -5.80
CA TYR A 78 -5.69 -1.88 -6.78
C TYR A 78 -5.10 -0.48 -6.74
N LEU A 79 -5.94 0.56 -6.75
CA LEU A 79 -5.48 1.94 -6.68
C LEU A 79 -4.65 2.17 -5.41
N TYR A 80 -5.14 1.71 -4.26
CA TYR A 80 -4.41 1.78 -3.00
C TYR A 80 -3.08 1.02 -3.04
N ALA A 81 -3.05 -0.17 -3.63
CA ALA A 81 -1.80 -0.93 -3.76
C ALA A 81 -0.80 -0.24 -4.70
N LEU A 82 -1.27 0.30 -5.84
CA LEU A 82 -0.42 1.06 -6.77
C LEU A 82 0.16 2.31 -6.11
N MET A 83 -0.64 3.03 -5.31
CA MET A 83 -0.15 4.11 -4.46
C MET A 83 0.94 3.63 -3.49
N GLY A 84 0.78 2.44 -2.92
CA GLY A 84 1.81 1.83 -2.07
C GLY A 84 3.13 1.53 -2.79
N LEU A 85 3.11 1.29 -4.11
CA LEU A 85 4.32 1.09 -4.92
C LEU A 85 5.07 2.40 -5.23
N LEU A 86 4.47 3.56 -4.96
CA LEU A 86 5.16 4.85 -5.12
C LEU A 86 6.36 4.98 -4.18
N SER A 87 6.44 4.18 -3.10
CA SER A 87 7.63 4.11 -2.25
C SER A 87 8.89 3.71 -3.02
N LEU A 88 8.75 2.96 -4.12
CA LEU A 88 9.90 2.60 -4.97
C LEU A 88 10.50 3.81 -5.70
N LEU A 89 9.79 4.93 -5.79
CA LEU A 89 10.29 6.13 -6.45
C LEU A 89 11.49 6.76 -5.72
N HIS A 90 11.72 6.46 -4.44
CA HIS A 90 12.95 6.90 -3.74
C HIS A 90 14.22 6.40 -4.43
N TYR A 91 14.17 5.27 -5.15
CA TYR A 91 15.32 4.77 -5.92
C TYR A 91 15.55 5.49 -7.25
N ASN A 92 14.62 6.36 -7.64
CA ASN A 92 14.66 7.15 -8.87
C ASN A 92 14.98 8.62 -8.63
N ILE A 93 15.24 9.01 -7.38
CA ILE A 93 15.65 10.36 -7.02
C ILE A 93 17.17 10.39 -6.87
N GLU A 94 17.81 11.30 -7.60
CA GLU A 94 19.24 11.59 -7.41
C GLU A 94 19.43 12.29 -6.08
N THR A 95 20.32 11.77 -5.24
CA THR A 95 20.65 12.35 -3.94
C THR A 95 22.08 12.01 -3.54
N ASP A 96 22.71 12.91 -2.79
CA ASP A 96 24.00 12.65 -2.13
C ASP A 96 23.83 11.82 -0.84
N ASN A 97 22.60 11.64 -0.37
CA ASN A 97 22.29 10.88 0.84
C ASN A 97 22.41 9.36 0.59
N ILE A 98 23.18 8.69 1.45
CA ILE A 98 23.23 7.23 1.45
C ILE A 98 22.03 6.70 2.22
N MET A 99 21.11 6.01 1.53
CA MET A 99 19.97 5.37 2.18
C MET A 99 20.42 4.30 3.18
N THR A 100 19.81 4.32 4.36
CA THR A 100 20.10 3.33 5.40
C THR A 100 19.42 1.99 5.12
N VAL A 101 19.93 0.91 5.73
CA VAL A 101 19.29 -0.41 5.68
C VAL A 101 17.84 -0.36 6.15
N THR A 102 17.53 0.50 7.14
CA THR A 102 16.16 0.70 7.63
C THR A 102 15.26 1.28 6.55
N MET A 103 15.71 2.30 5.83
CA MET A 103 14.95 2.92 4.72
C MET A 103 14.66 1.90 3.63
N HIS A 104 15.69 1.17 3.17
CA HIS A 104 15.52 0.09 2.19
C HIS A 104 14.49 -0.94 2.67
N SER A 105 14.60 -1.35 3.94
CA SER A 105 13.73 -2.37 4.52
C SER A 105 12.26 -1.92 4.57
N LEU A 106 12.01 -0.67 4.95
CA LEU A 106 10.65 -0.11 5.02
C LEU A 106 10.03 0.08 3.63
N ILE A 107 10.80 0.61 2.68
CA ILE A 107 10.36 0.78 1.28
C ILE A 107 9.98 -0.58 0.67
N TRP A 108 10.87 -1.57 0.79
CA TRP A 108 10.62 -2.91 0.25
C TRP A 108 9.51 -3.65 0.99
N PHE A 109 9.41 -3.51 2.32
CA PHE A 109 8.33 -4.11 3.07
C PHE A 109 6.96 -3.59 2.61
N GLN A 110 6.83 -2.28 2.40
CA GLN A 110 5.62 -1.69 1.82
C GLN A 110 5.36 -2.19 0.40
N ALA A 111 6.38 -2.23 -0.46
CA ALA A 111 6.24 -2.70 -1.83
C ALA A 111 5.79 -4.17 -1.91
N ILE A 112 6.34 -5.04 -1.07
CA ILE A 112 5.95 -6.46 -0.98
C ILE A 112 4.50 -6.60 -0.53
N CYS A 113 4.07 -5.81 0.47
CA CYS A 113 2.67 -5.79 0.91
C CYS A 113 1.72 -5.36 -0.22
N ALA A 114 2.12 -4.35 -1.00
CA ALA A 114 1.35 -3.85 -2.13
C ALA A 114 1.25 -4.89 -3.25
N PHE A 115 2.37 -5.52 -3.64
CA PHE A 115 2.37 -6.61 -4.61
C PHE A 115 1.52 -7.79 -4.13
N TRP A 116 1.54 -8.12 -2.84
CA TRP A 116 0.70 -9.17 -2.29
C TRP A 116 -0.79 -8.83 -2.41
N LEU A 117 -1.18 -7.58 -2.14
CA LEU A 117 -2.57 -7.14 -2.32
C LEU A 117 -3.00 -7.21 -3.79
N ILE A 118 -2.15 -6.75 -4.72
CA ILE A 118 -2.39 -6.85 -6.17
C ILE A 118 -2.59 -8.32 -6.58
N ALA A 119 -1.67 -9.20 -6.17
CA ALA A 119 -1.73 -10.62 -6.50
C ALA A 119 -3.01 -11.26 -5.94
N TYR A 120 -3.33 -10.99 -4.68
CA TYR A 120 -4.51 -11.55 -4.02
C TYR A 120 -5.81 -11.14 -4.74
N VAL A 121 -5.96 -9.85 -5.02
CA VAL A 121 -7.14 -9.33 -5.73
C VAL A 121 -7.22 -9.90 -7.15
N THR A 122 -6.09 -10.02 -7.86
CA THR A 122 -6.03 -10.61 -9.21
C THR A 122 -6.49 -12.06 -9.21
N MET A 123 -5.92 -12.89 -8.32
CA MET A 123 -6.19 -14.32 -8.26
C MET A 123 -7.64 -14.62 -7.86
N TYR A 124 -8.22 -13.80 -6.97
CA TYR A 124 -9.63 -13.93 -6.60
C TYR A 124 -10.55 -13.84 -7.82
N PHE A 125 -10.25 -12.96 -8.79
CA PHE A 125 -11.06 -12.81 -9.99
C PHE A 125 -10.83 -13.90 -11.02
N LYS A 126 -9.58 -14.34 -11.25
CA LYS A 126 -9.30 -15.44 -12.17
C LYS A 126 -10.08 -16.71 -11.80
N ASN A 127 -10.16 -17.00 -10.49
CA ASN A 127 -10.90 -18.16 -10.00
C ASN A 127 -12.42 -18.03 -10.13
N LYS A 128 -12.95 -16.80 -10.34
CA LYS A 128 -14.39 -16.55 -10.49
C LYS A 128 -14.84 -16.55 -11.96
N SER A 129 -13.93 -16.27 -12.91
CA SER A 129 -14.23 -16.28 -14.35
C SER A 129 -14.03 -17.65 -15.02
N GLY A 130 -13.54 -18.65 -14.29
CA GLY A 130 -13.33 -20.02 -14.77
C GLY A 130 -14.49 -21.00 -14.48
N HIS A 131 -15.66 -20.48 -14.09
CA HIS A 131 -16.92 -21.19 -13.91
C HIS A 131 -18.01 -20.44 -14.68
#